data_AF-A0A3D3FTK8-F1
#
_entry.id   AF-A0A3D3FTK8-F1
#
_cell.length_a   1.000
_cell.length_b   1.000
_cell.length_c   1.000
_cell.angle_alpha   90.00
_cell.angle_beta   90.00
_cell.angle_gamma   90.00
#
_symmetry.space_group_name_H-M   'P 1'
#
loop_
_entity.id
_entity.type
_entity.pdbx_description
1 polymer ?
#
loop_
_entity_poly.entity_id
_entity_poly.type
_entity_poly.pdbx_seq_one_letter_code
_entity_poly.pdbx_strand_id
1 'polypeptide(L)'
;MKEHLFRFLRTPLGLAVVASNAALLVFLPVSGTLPFIAALPLCAAIAVIEVLAILQTRLGANAVVAEKGRERDERDARILGGVAAARKRLSLLRIADAEVASAVDRVVLASGLYLESSIKGAPRSPEAEDAVISSVEIVGDYLRIIDASSSARRMRAAEGRDASERATAELAVRTLTAAADEIERISGASAGASASADRLAAREDLE
;
A
#
# COMPACT_ATOMS: atom_id res chain seq x y z
N MET A 1 21.70 7.47 -14.61
CA MET A 1 21.28 8.62 -15.44
C MET A 1 20.00 8.35 -16.24
N LYS A 2 19.92 7.26 -17.03
CA LYS A 2 18.73 6.90 -17.82
C LYS A 2 17.42 6.82 -17.00
N GLU A 3 17.48 6.25 -15.80
CA GLU A 3 16.30 6.12 -14.93
C GLU A 3 15.83 7.46 -14.34
N HIS A 4 16.74 8.40 -14.07
CA HIS A 4 16.39 9.75 -13.62
C HIS A 4 15.74 10.56 -14.73
N LEU A 5 16.22 10.42 -15.96
CA LEU A 5 15.65 11.07 -17.14
C LEU A 5 14.20 10.58 -17.38
N PHE A 6 13.98 9.27 -17.33
CA PHE A 6 12.66 8.69 -17.55
C PHE A 6 11.66 9.10 -16.47
N ARG A 7 12.10 9.17 -15.20
CA ARG A 7 11.27 9.69 -14.10
C ARG A 7 10.99 11.18 -14.25
N PHE A 8 11.97 11.99 -14.63
CA PHE A 8 11.78 13.42 -14.86
C PHE A 8 10.69 13.70 -15.91
N LEU A 9 10.68 12.93 -17.00
CA LEU A 9 9.69 13.05 -18.07
C LEU A 9 8.25 12.71 -17.62
N ARG A 10 8.08 11.94 -16.54
CA ARG A 10 6.77 11.67 -15.94
C ARG A 10 6.26 12.77 -15.01
N THR A 11 7.15 13.67 -14.58
CA THR A 11 6.75 14.78 -13.70
C THR A 11 5.95 15.84 -14.46
N PRO A 12 5.12 16.65 -13.79
CA PRO A 12 4.42 17.77 -14.42
C PRO A 12 5.36 18.73 -15.15
N LEU A 13 6.58 18.93 -14.61
CA LEU A 13 7.61 19.77 -15.20
C LEU A 13 8.16 19.15 -16.50
N GLY A 14 8.44 17.84 -16.49
CA GLY A 14 8.86 17.12 -17.69
C GLY A 14 7.78 17.12 -18.77
N LEU A 15 6.52 16.93 -18.39
CA LEU A 15 5.38 17.03 -19.31
C LEU A 15 5.23 18.43 -19.90
N ALA A 16 5.46 19.49 -19.11
CA ALA A 16 5.43 20.86 -19.60
C ALA A 16 6.53 21.13 -20.65
N VAL A 17 7.75 20.63 -20.41
CA VAL A 17 8.89 20.74 -21.36
C VAL A 17 8.62 19.96 -22.65
N VAL A 18 8.05 18.76 -22.55
CA VAL A 18 7.66 17.98 -23.73
C VAL A 18 6.53 18.66 -24.50
N ALA A 19 5.52 19.19 -23.80
CA ALA A 19 4.40 19.88 -24.40
C ALA A 19 4.82 21.20 -25.09
N SER A 20 5.73 21.98 -24.49
CA SER A 20 6.25 23.20 -25.09
C SER A 20 7.05 22.91 -26.36
N ASN A 21 7.93 21.90 -26.33
CA ASN A 21 8.70 21.49 -27.51
C ASN A 21 7.80 20.92 -28.62
N ALA A 22 6.75 20.17 -28.26
CA ALA A 22 5.76 19.68 -29.22
C ALA A 22 4.99 20.84 -29.88
N ALA A 23 4.59 21.86 -29.11
CA ALA A 23 3.95 23.06 -29.64
C ALA A 23 4.90 23.83 -30.58
N LEU A 24 6.18 23.95 -30.21
CA LEU A 24 7.19 24.63 -31.02
C LEU A 24 7.44 23.90 -32.35
N LEU A 25 7.47 22.56 -32.32
CA LEU A 25 7.63 21.71 -33.49
C LEU A 25 6.48 21.86 -34.49
N VAL A 26 5.25 22.11 -34.02
CA VAL A 26 4.09 22.36 -34.89
C VAL A 26 4.07 23.82 -35.37
N PHE A 27 4.45 24.77 -34.53
CA PHE A 27 4.40 26.20 -34.85
C PHE A 27 5.45 26.61 -35.89
N LEU A 28 6.67 26.09 -35.83
CA LEU A 28 7.77 26.48 -36.74
C LEU A 28 7.48 26.17 -38.24
N PRO A 29 6.92 25.01 -38.60
CA PRO A 29 6.51 24.73 -39.97
C PRO A 29 5.27 25.51 -40.41
N VAL A 30 4.26 25.65 -39.53
CA VAL A 30 3.01 26.35 -39.88
C VAL A 30 3.24 27.85 -40.11
N SER A 31 4.16 28.45 -39.37
CA SER A 31 4.57 29.85 -39.57
C SER A 31 5.43 30.08 -40.81
N GLY A 32 5.85 29.02 -41.51
CA GLY A 32 6.76 29.11 -42.66
C GLY A 32 8.21 29.45 -42.27
N THR A 33 8.53 29.48 -40.97
CA THR A 33 9.85 29.86 -40.47
C THR A 33 10.90 28.79 -40.77
N LEU A 34 10.53 27.51 -40.62
CA LEU A 34 11.46 26.40 -40.81
C LEU A 34 10.73 25.15 -41.35
N PRO A 35 11.25 24.45 -42.37
CA PRO A 35 10.63 23.21 -42.84
C PRO A 35 10.65 22.13 -41.76
N PHE A 36 9.63 21.28 -41.72
CA PHE A 36 9.47 20.22 -40.70
C PHE A 36 10.71 19.33 -40.54
N ILE A 37 11.37 19.00 -41.65
CA ILE A 37 12.59 18.16 -41.68
C ILE A 37 13.73 18.80 -40.89
N ALA A 38 13.84 20.13 -40.87
CA ALA A 38 14.85 20.85 -40.09
C ALA A 38 14.35 21.18 -38.66
N ALA A 39 13.05 21.42 -38.48
CA ALA A 39 12.45 21.71 -37.18
C ALA A 39 12.53 20.52 -36.21
N LEU A 40 12.35 19.28 -36.71
CA LEU A 40 12.37 18.07 -35.90
C LEU A 40 13.70 17.83 -35.15
N PRO A 41 14.87 17.75 -35.80
CA PRO A 41 16.14 17.55 -35.10
C PRO A 41 16.49 18.74 -34.21
N LEU A 42 16.11 19.97 -34.60
CA LEU A 42 16.33 21.16 -33.79
C LEU A 42 15.54 21.13 -32.48
N CYS A 43 14.23 20.85 -32.53
CA CYS A 43 13.40 20.74 -31.33
C CYS A 43 13.84 19.57 -30.45
N ALA A 44 14.27 18.45 -31.05
CA ALA A 44 14.82 17.32 -30.30
C ALA A 44 16.12 17.70 -29.56
N ALA A 45 17.02 18.44 -30.20
CA ALA A 45 18.25 18.92 -29.57
C ALA A 45 17.97 19.92 -28.44
N ILE A 46 17.05 20.88 -28.68
CA ILE A 46 16.62 21.85 -27.67
C ILE A 46 16.01 21.13 -26.46
N ALA A 47 15.10 20.18 -26.68
CA ALA A 47 14.49 19.40 -25.60
C ALA A 47 15.55 18.65 -24.76
N VAL A 48 16.56 18.05 -25.40
CA VAL A 48 17.65 17.37 -24.66
C VAL A 48 18.45 18.36 -23.82
N ILE A 49 18.78 19.52 -24.37
CA ILE A 49 19.54 20.57 -23.65
C ILE A 49 18.72 21.11 -22.48
N GLU A 50 17.44 21.43 -22.70
CA GLU A 50 16.53 21.93 -21.66
C GLU A 50 16.39 20.92 -20.51
N VAL A 51 16.17 19.63 -20.82
CA VAL A 51 16.06 18.59 -19.81
C VAL A 51 17.36 18.45 -19.02
N LEU A 52 18.53 18.48 -19.69
CA LEU A 52 19.82 18.42 -19.00
C LEU A 52 20.07 19.66 -18.12
N ALA A 53 19.72 20.85 -18.62
CA ALA A 53 19.86 22.10 -17.88
C ALA A 53 18.95 22.09 -16.64
N ILE A 54 17.69 21.67 -16.76
CA ILE A 54 16.75 21.61 -15.64
C ILE A 54 17.20 20.57 -14.61
N LEU A 55 17.70 19.40 -15.04
CA LEU A 55 18.20 18.38 -14.12
C LEU A 55 19.40 18.84 -13.28
N GLN A 56 20.19 19.80 -13.78
CA GLN A 56 21.29 20.41 -13.01
C GLN A 56 20.80 21.45 -11.99
N THR A 57 19.54 21.90 -12.09
CA THR A 57 18.95 22.86 -11.14
C THR A 57 18.34 22.15 -9.93
N ARG A 58 18.21 22.89 -8.81
CA ARG A 58 17.47 22.42 -7.63
C ARG A 58 16.01 22.08 -7.94
N LEU A 59 15.39 22.77 -8.91
CA LEU A 59 14.02 22.50 -9.37
C LEU A 59 13.88 21.12 -9.99
N GLY A 60 14.82 20.71 -10.85
CA GLY A 60 14.83 19.38 -11.45
C GLY A 60 15.05 18.27 -10.42
N ALA A 61 15.97 18.48 -9.48
CA ALA A 61 16.19 17.54 -8.38
C ALA A 61 14.94 17.37 -7.50
N ASN A 62 14.30 18.47 -7.11
CA ASN A 62 13.08 18.45 -6.30
C ASN A 62 11.91 17.77 -7.04
N ALA A 63 11.76 18.00 -8.35
CA ALA A 63 10.72 17.34 -9.16
C ALA A 63 10.90 15.81 -9.18
N VAL A 64 12.14 15.32 -9.30
CA VAL A 64 12.43 13.87 -9.26
C VAL A 64 12.16 13.28 -7.88
N VAL A 65 12.48 14.01 -6.80
CA VAL A 65 12.19 13.57 -5.43
C VAL A 65 10.67 13.54 -5.19
N ALA A 66 9.94 14.56 -5.64
CA ALA A 66 8.49 14.62 -5.53
C ALA A 66 7.81 13.44 -6.25
N GLU A 67 8.27 13.10 -7.46
CA GLU A 67 7.75 11.95 -8.21
C GLU A 67 8.08 10.62 -7.54
N LYS A 68 9.26 10.50 -6.93
CA LYS A 68 9.58 9.33 -6.08
C LYS A 68 8.68 9.26 -4.85
N GLY A 69 8.31 10.40 -4.26
CA GLY A 69 7.31 10.49 -3.20
C GLY A 69 5.98 9.97 -3.69
N ARG A 70 5.48 10.49 -4.81
CA ARG A 70 4.23 10.07 -5.45
C ARG A 70 4.19 8.57 -5.76
N GLU A 71 5.26 8.00 -6.34
CA GLU A 71 5.36 6.56 -6.61
C GLU A 71 5.31 5.72 -5.32
N ARG A 72 5.94 6.20 -4.25
CA ARG A 72 5.89 5.56 -2.93
C ARG A 72 4.49 5.64 -2.33
N ASP A 73 3.87 6.82 -2.34
CA ASP A 73 2.53 7.04 -1.81
C ASP A 73 1.49 6.16 -2.55
N GLU A 74 1.61 6.04 -3.87
CA GLU A 74 0.75 5.14 -4.66
C GLU A 74 0.98 3.65 -4.34
N ARG A 75 2.23 3.25 -4.10
CA ARG A 75 2.55 1.88 -3.68
C ARG A 75 1.97 1.63 -2.29
N ASP A 76 2.13 2.58 -1.39
CA ASP A 76 1.69 2.44 -0.01
C ASP A 76 0.16 2.40 0.07
N ALA A 77 -0.52 3.29 -0.67
CA ALA A 77 -1.97 3.27 -0.81
C ALA A 77 -2.49 1.94 -1.37
N ARG A 78 -1.81 1.34 -2.35
CA ARG A 78 -2.19 0.02 -2.88
C ARG A 78 -2.10 -1.08 -1.84
N ILE A 79 -1.01 -1.11 -1.07
CA ILE A 79 -0.83 -2.17 -0.06
C ILE A 79 -1.81 -1.95 1.11
N LEU A 80 -1.99 -0.72 1.60
CA LEU A 80 -2.99 -0.40 2.62
C LEU A 80 -4.42 -0.72 2.13
N GLY A 81 -4.70 -0.50 0.85
CA GLY A 81 -5.95 -0.92 0.21
C GLY A 81 -6.14 -2.44 0.24
N GLY A 82 -5.06 -3.21 0.05
CA GLY A 82 -5.06 -4.67 0.21
C GLY A 82 -5.39 -5.11 1.63
N VAL A 83 -4.77 -4.49 2.63
CA VAL A 83 -5.05 -4.76 4.06
C VAL A 83 -6.47 -4.37 4.43
N ALA A 84 -6.96 -3.21 3.97
CA ALA A 84 -8.35 -2.80 4.17
C ALA A 84 -9.35 -3.78 3.53
N ALA A 85 -9.03 -4.31 2.36
CA ALA A 85 -9.84 -5.34 1.70
C ALA A 85 -9.82 -6.66 2.48
N ALA A 86 -8.68 -7.08 3.02
CA ALA A 86 -8.55 -8.25 3.88
C ALA A 86 -9.37 -8.11 5.17
N ARG A 87 -9.25 -6.99 5.87
CA ARG A 87 -10.08 -6.64 7.05
C ARG A 87 -11.57 -6.69 6.73
N LYS A 88 -11.98 -6.07 5.62
CA LYS A 88 -13.39 -6.09 5.17
C LYS A 88 -13.87 -7.50 4.86
N ARG A 89 -13.03 -8.36 4.29
CA ARG A 89 -13.38 -9.77 4.07
C ARG A 89 -13.61 -10.48 5.40
N LEU A 90 -12.68 -10.35 6.35
CA LEU A 90 -12.81 -10.94 7.69
C LEU A 90 -14.12 -10.51 8.37
N SER A 91 -14.46 -9.23 8.33
CA SER A 91 -15.66 -8.70 9.00
C SER A 91 -16.99 -9.13 8.35
N LEU A 92 -16.96 -9.70 7.15
CA LEU A 92 -18.15 -10.20 6.44
C LEU A 92 -18.35 -11.71 6.61
N LEU A 93 -17.37 -12.43 7.17
CA LEU A 93 -17.46 -13.86 7.36
C LEU A 93 -18.43 -14.19 8.51
N ARG A 94 -19.32 -15.15 8.26
CA ARG A 94 -20.23 -15.68 9.27
C ARG A 94 -19.60 -16.90 9.91
N ILE A 95 -19.15 -16.76 11.14
CA ILE A 95 -18.48 -17.82 11.90
C ILE A 95 -19.44 -18.30 12.99
N ALA A 96 -19.75 -19.60 12.98
CA ALA A 96 -20.69 -20.20 13.93
C ALA A 96 -20.06 -20.44 15.31
N ASP A 97 -18.74 -20.67 15.35
CA ASP A 97 -18.00 -20.85 16.59
C ASP A 97 -17.70 -19.49 17.24
N ALA A 98 -18.16 -19.31 18.48
CA ALA A 98 -18.08 -18.03 19.18
C ALA A 98 -16.64 -17.64 19.53
N GLU A 99 -15.76 -18.59 19.82
CA GLU A 99 -14.36 -18.31 20.18
C GLU A 99 -13.58 -17.87 18.94
N VAL A 100 -13.77 -18.57 17.81
CA VAL A 100 -13.16 -18.19 16.53
C VAL A 100 -13.70 -16.83 16.07
N ALA A 101 -15.01 -16.59 16.19
CA ALA A 101 -15.61 -15.30 15.86
C ALA A 101 -14.99 -14.16 16.69
N SER A 102 -14.86 -14.35 18.01
CA SER A 102 -14.23 -13.36 18.88
C SER A 102 -12.76 -13.09 18.53
N ALA A 103 -12.01 -14.12 18.12
CA ALA A 103 -10.63 -13.96 17.71
C ALA A 103 -10.53 -13.17 16.38
N VAL A 104 -11.43 -13.43 15.43
CA VAL A 104 -11.53 -12.66 14.19
C VAL A 104 -11.90 -11.20 14.46
N ASP A 105 -12.83 -10.94 15.37
CA ASP A 105 -13.22 -9.57 15.74
C ASP A 105 -12.05 -8.79 16.34
N ARG A 106 -11.19 -9.43 17.15
CA ARG A 106 -9.94 -8.81 17.63
C ARG A 106 -9.01 -8.44 16.48
N VAL A 107 -8.79 -9.33 15.51
CA VAL A 107 -7.95 -9.03 14.32
C VAL A 107 -8.56 -7.88 13.51
N VAL A 108 -9.88 -7.86 13.32
CA VAL A 108 -10.60 -6.79 12.59
C VAL A 108 -10.47 -5.44 13.31
N LEU A 109 -10.51 -5.43 14.64
CA LEU A 109 -10.31 -4.24 15.44
C LEU A 109 -8.86 -3.76 15.37
N ALA A 110 -7.88 -4.64 15.66
CA ALA A 110 -6.46 -4.33 15.64
C ALA A 110 -5.99 -3.80 14.28
N SER A 111 -6.42 -4.46 13.19
CA SER A 111 -6.14 -3.99 11.82
C SER A 111 -6.80 -2.66 11.50
N GLY A 112 -7.97 -2.36 12.09
CA GLY A 112 -8.61 -1.05 11.97
C GLY A 112 -7.77 0.06 12.58
N LEU A 113 -7.25 -0.17 13.79
CA LEU A 113 -6.37 0.76 14.49
C LEU A 113 -5.04 0.96 13.73
N TYR A 114 -4.46 -0.11 13.19
CA TYR A 114 -3.27 -0.06 12.35
C TYR A 114 -3.46 0.80 11.08
N LEU A 115 -4.59 0.61 10.38
CA LEU A 115 -4.90 1.41 9.19
C LEU A 115 -5.11 2.88 9.54
N GLU A 116 -5.80 3.16 10.65
CA GLU A 116 -6.03 4.52 11.12
C GLU A 116 -4.71 5.22 11.49
N SER A 117 -3.80 4.54 12.19
CA SER A 117 -2.49 5.10 12.53
C SER A 117 -1.65 5.32 11.27
N SER A 118 -1.68 4.40 10.31
CA SER A 118 -0.97 4.53 9.03
C SER A 118 -1.46 5.74 8.23
N ILE A 119 -2.78 5.99 8.20
CA ILE A 119 -3.38 7.17 7.55
C ILE A 119 -2.93 8.47 8.23
N LYS A 120 -2.73 8.43 9.56
CA LYS A 120 -2.21 9.56 10.36
C LYS A 120 -0.70 9.78 10.21
N GLY A 121 -0.02 9.00 9.37
CA GLY A 121 1.41 9.14 9.10
C GLY A 121 2.32 8.25 9.98
N ALA A 122 1.75 7.31 10.74
CA ALA A 122 2.58 6.31 11.42
C ALA A 122 3.33 5.45 10.39
N PRO A 123 4.58 5.03 10.70
CA PRO A 123 5.33 4.18 9.79
C PRO A 123 4.63 2.84 9.62
N ARG A 124 4.58 2.39 8.36
CA ARG A 124 4.03 1.08 8.00
C ARG A 124 4.91 -0.04 8.56
N SER A 125 4.27 -1.16 8.88
CA SER A 125 4.95 -2.39 9.24
C SER A 125 4.48 -3.54 8.34
N PRO A 126 5.37 -4.08 7.48
CA PRO A 126 5.07 -5.26 6.67
C PRO A 126 4.57 -6.45 7.50
N GLU A 127 5.08 -6.62 8.72
CA GLU A 127 4.70 -7.71 9.62
C GLU A 127 3.23 -7.62 10.05
N ALA A 128 2.73 -6.40 10.33
CA ALA A 128 1.31 -6.19 10.64
C ALA A 128 0.43 -6.41 9.40
N GLU A 129 0.91 -6.02 8.22
CA GLU A 129 0.19 -6.21 6.95
C GLU A 129 0.05 -7.71 6.63
N ASP A 130 1.15 -8.45 6.75
CA ASP A 130 1.19 -9.90 6.53
C ASP A 130 0.31 -10.63 7.56
N ALA A 131 0.35 -10.24 8.84
CA ALA A 131 -0.49 -10.85 9.88
C ALA A 131 -2.00 -10.73 9.55
N VAL A 132 -2.46 -9.59 9.01
CA VAL A 132 -3.86 -9.41 8.59
C VAL A 132 -4.19 -10.28 7.38
N ILE A 133 -3.29 -10.36 6.40
CA ILE A 133 -3.49 -11.18 5.19
C ILE A 133 -3.52 -12.67 5.55
N SER A 134 -2.56 -13.16 6.34
CA SER A 134 -2.51 -14.54 6.82
C SER A 134 -3.73 -14.90 7.66
N SER A 135 -4.29 -13.96 8.42
CA SER A 135 -5.54 -14.19 9.16
C SER A 135 -6.72 -14.54 8.25
N VAL A 136 -6.80 -13.96 7.05
CA VAL A 136 -7.82 -14.34 6.04
C VAL A 136 -7.64 -15.78 5.60
N GLU A 137 -6.40 -16.21 5.38
CA GLU A 137 -6.07 -17.57 4.96
C GLU A 137 -6.41 -18.58 6.05
N ILE A 138 -6.03 -18.31 7.30
CA ILE A 138 -6.33 -19.15 8.47
C ILE A 138 -7.84 -19.35 8.62
N VAL A 139 -8.63 -18.28 8.55
CA VAL A 139 -10.10 -18.39 8.65
C VAL A 139 -10.67 -19.13 7.44
N GLY A 140 -10.13 -18.91 6.25
CA GLY A 140 -10.54 -19.61 5.03
C GLY A 140 -10.24 -21.12 5.09
N ASP A 141 -9.12 -21.53 5.67
CA ASP A 141 -8.78 -22.93 5.92
C ASP A 141 -9.69 -23.55 6.98
N TYR A 142 -9.91 -22.83 8.09
CA TYR A 142 -10.83 -23.25 9.14
C TYR A 142 -12.25 -23.52 8.58
N LEU A 143 -12.82 -22.58 7.82
CA LEU A 143 -14.14 -22.74 7.23
C LEU A 143 -14.20 -23.92 6.25
N ARG A 144 -13.16 -24.12 5.43
CA ARG A 144 -13.07 -25.28 4.53
C ARG A 144 -13.07 -26.61 5.28
N ILE A 145 -12.36 -26.69 6.41
CA ILE A 145 -12.32 -27.89 7.24
C ILE A 145 -13.70 -28.18 7.85
N ILE A 146 -14.38 -27.14 8.38
CA ILE A 146 -15.73 -27.28 8.97
C ILE A 146 -16.77 -27.68 7.91
N ASP A 147 -16.69 -27.14 6.70
CA ASP A 147 -17.59 -27.51 5.60
C ASP A 147 -17.37 -28.95 5.12
N ALA A 148 -16.11 -29.39 5.05
CA ALA A 148 -15.75 -30.77 4.73
C ALA A 148 -16.25 -31.75 5.80
N SER A 149 -16.10 -31.40 7.08
CA SER A 149 -16.56 -32.26 8.18
C SER A 149 -18.09 -32.28 8.29
N SER A 150 -18.78 -31.17 8.01
CA SER A 150 -20.23 -31.10 7.90
C SER A 150 -20.76 -32.03 6.80
N SER A 151 -20.11 -32.04 5.64
CA SER A 151 -20.45 -32.94 4.53
C SER A 151 -20.22 -34.41 4.90
N ALA A 152 -19.11 -34.73 5.57
CA ALA A 152 -18.81 -36.08 6.05
C ALA A 152 -19.82 -36.58 7.10
N ARG A 153 -20.26 -35.72 8.03
CA ARG A 153 -21.29 -36.04 9.03
C ARG A 153 -22.65 -36.33 8.43
N ARG A 154 -23.02 -35.69 7.32
CA ARG A 154 -24.26 -36.04 6.62
C ARG A 154 -24.21 -37.45 6.01
N MET A 155 -23.02 -37.94 5.69
CA MET A 155 -22.81 -39.26 5.09
C MET A 155 -22.64 -40.37 6.12
N ARG A 156 -22.16 -40.06 7.34
CA ARG A 156 -21.97 -41.03 8.43
C ARG A 156 -23.01 -40.80 9.52
N ALA A 157 -23.87 -41.78 9.78
CA ALA A 157 -24.91 -41.68 10.79
C ALA A 157 -24.32 -41.36 12.18
N ALA A 158 -24.50 -40.11 12.62
CA ALA A 158 -24.53 -39.65 14.01
C ALA A 158 -23.36 -40.05 14.94
N GLU A 159 -22.12 -39.79 14.53
CA GLU A 159 -21.03 -39.60 15.51
C GLU A 159 -20.92 -38.09 15.82
N GLY A 160 -20.77 -37.75 17.11
CA GLY A 160 -20.80 -36.38 17.64
C GLY A 160 -19.71 -35.46 17.04
N ARG A 161 -19.60 -34.22 17.55
CA ARG A 161 -18.50 -33.31 17.13
C ARG A 161 -17.16 -34.02 17.29
N ASP A 162 -16.49 -34.20 16.16
CA ASP A 162 -15.21 -34.89 16.08
C ASP A 162 -14.17 -34.11 16.89
N ALA A 163 -13.32 -34.80 17.65
CA ALA A 163 -12.23 -34.19 18.42
C ALA A 163 -11.31 -33.36 17.50
N SER A 164 -11.23 -33.76 16.22
CA SER A 164 -10.52 -33.01 15.19
C SER A 164 -11.06 -31.59 14.98
N GLU A 165 -12.38 -31.37 14.97
CA GLU A 165 -12.96 -30.04 14.76
C GLU A 165 -12.63 -29.07 15.89
N ARG A 166 -12.64 -29.57 17.13
CA ARG A 166 -12.28 -28.77 18.31
C ARG A 166 -10.80 -28.39 18.28
N ALA A 167 -9.92 -29.32 17.91
CA ALA A 167 -8.50 -29.04 17.77
C ALA A 167 -8.21 -28.00 16.67
N THR A 168 -8.93 -28.07 15.54
CA THR A 168 -8.82 -27.06 14.48
C THR A 168 -9.32 -25.69 14.94
N ALA A 169 -10.46 -25.65 15.64
CA ALA A 169 -10.99 -24.39 16.19
C ALA A 169 -10.00 -23.78 17.19
N GLU A 170 -9.46 -24.57 18.12
CA GLU A 170 -8.49 -24.09 19.11
C GLU A 170 -7.20 -23.57 18.46
N LEU A 171 -6.70 -24.26 17.43
CA LEU A 171 -5.54 -23.79 16.67
C LEU A 171 -5.82 -22.47 15.95
N ALA A 172 -7.00 -22.35 15.32
CA ALA A 172 -7.41 -21.12 14.67
C ALA A 172 -7.53 -19.96 15.68
N VAL A 173 -8.14 -20.20 16.85
CA VAL A 173 -8.24 -19.19 17.92
C VAL A 173 -6.86 -18.74 18.38
N ARG A 174 -5.96 -19.68 18.69
CA ARG A 174 -4.60 -19.34 19.16
C ARG A 174 -3.82 -18.54 18.13
N THR A 175 -3.86 -18.94 16.87
CA THR A 175 -3.12 -18.26 15.79
C THR A 175 -3.68 -16.88 15.49
N LEU A 176 -5.01 -16.72 15.45
CA LEU A 176 -5.66 -15.41 15.25
C LEU A 176 -5.43 -14.47 16.43
N THR A 177 -5.45 -14.99 17.65
CA THR A 177 -5.15 -14.21 18.86
C THR A 177 -3.71 -13.71 18.83
N ALA A 178 -2.76 -14.58 18.49
CA ALA A 178 -1.36 -14.17 18.35
C ALA A 178 -1.15 -13.13 17.24
N ALA A 179 -1.87 -13.26 16.11
CA ALA A 179 -1.85 -12.27 15.04
C ALA A 179 -2.42 -10.92 15.49
N ALA A 180 -3.52 -10.91 16.25
CA ALA A 180 -4.07 -9.68 16.81
C ALA A 180 -3.08 -9.01 17.79
N ASP A 181 -2.48 -9.78 18.69
CA ASP A 181 -1.48 -9.29 19.65
C ASP A 181 -0.24 -8.71 18.94
N GLU A 182 0.20 -9.34 17.85
CA GLU A 182 1.28 -8.85 16.97
C GLU A 182 0.94 -7.48 16.38
N ILE A 183 -0.24 -7.37 15.75
CA ILE A 183 -0.70 -6.12 15.13
C ILE A 183 -0.82 -5.02 16.18
N GLU A 184 -1.38 -5.32 17.35
CA GLU A 184 -1.53 -4.36 18.46
C GLU A 184 -0.18 -3.89 18.98
N ARG A 185 0.78 -4.79 19.20
CA ARG A 185 2.11 -4.44 19.68
C ARG A 185 2.86 -3.58 18.68
N ILE A 186 2.83 -3.93 17.40
CA ILE A 186 3.47 -3.15 16.34
C ILE A 186 2.83 -1.75 16.25
N SER A 187 1.50 -1.69 16.28
CA SER A 187 0.75 -0.44 16.18
C SER A 187 0.96 0.46 17.41
N GLY A 188 1.08 -0.14 18.59
CA GLY A 188 1.39 0.59 19.82
C GLY A 188 2.82 1.14 19.83
N ALA A 189 3.79 0.37 19.36
CA ALA A 189 5.17 0.82 19.23
C ALA A 189 5.32 1.97 18.23
N SER A 190 4.63 1.89 17.07
CA SER A 190 4.68 2.95 16.06
C SER A 190 3.97 4.23 16.51
N ALA A 191 2.83 4.12 17.19
CA ALA A 191 2.13 5.26 17.77
C ALA A 191 2.99 5.98 18.82
N GLY A 192 3.63 5.23 19.72
CA GLY A 192 4.53 5.77 20.74
C GLY A 192 5.75 6.50 20.15
N ALA A 193 6.34 5.96 19.09
CA ALA A 193 7.44 6.60 18.39
C ALA A 193 7.03 7.94 17.75
N SER A 194 5.87 8.01 17.08
CA SER A 194 5.39 9.26 16.47
C SER A 194 5.13 10.36 17.51
N ALA A 195 4.50 10.01 18.64
CA ALA A 195 4.22 10.96 19.71
C ALA A 195 5.51 11.52 20.35
N SER A 196 6.58 10.73 20.38
CA SER A 196 7.88 11.20 20.85
C SER A 196 8.57 12.13 19.85
N ALA A 197 8.43 11.87 18.56
CA ALA A 197 8.96 12.72 17.49
C ALA A 197 8.24 14.08 17.45
N ASP A 198 6.91 14.09 17.58
CA ASP A 198 6.11 15.32 17.63
C ASP A 198 6.47 16.20 18.82
N ARG A 199 6.75 15.60 19.98
CA ARG A 199 7.20 16.35 21.17
C ARG A 199 8.59 16.95 21.01
N LEU A 200 9.47 16.28 20.26
CA LEU A 200 10.81 16.80 19.94
C LEU A 200 10.71 17.97 18.95
N ALA A 201 9.93 17.82 17.89
CA ALA A 201 9.70 18.89 16.91
C ALA A 201 9.07 20.14 17.57
N ALA A 202 8.06 19.96 18.42
CA ALA A 202 7.44 21.06 19.16
C ALA A 202 8.39 21.76 20.15
N ARG A 203 9.48 21.08 20.57
CA ARG A 203 10.51 21.67 21.44
C ARG A 203 11.54 22.45 20.63
N GLU A 204 11.92 21.96 19.45
CA GLU A 204 12.81 22.67 18.53
C GLU A 204 12.17 23.96 17.99
N ASP A 205 10.85 24.00 17.78
CA ASP A 205 10.13 25.22 17.34
C ASP A 205 10.04 26.33 18.42
N LEU A 206 10.37 26.01 19.68
CA LEU A 206 10.35 26.96 20.80
C LEU A 206 11.74 27.56 21.11
N GLU A 207 12.80 27.07 20.47
CA GLU A 207 14.19 27.57 20.58
C GLU A 207 14.56 28.49 19.40
#